data_AF-G2KQQ2-F1
#
_entry.id   AF-G2KQQ2-F1
#
_cell.length_a   1.000
_cell.length_b   1.000
_cell.length_c   1.000
_cell.angle_alpha   90.00
_cell.angle_beta   90.00
_cell.angle_gamma   90.00
#
_symmetry.space_group_name_H-M   'P 1'
#
loop_
_entity.id
_entity.type
_entity.pdbx_description
1 polymer ?
#
loop_
_entity_poly.entity_id
_entity_poly.type
_entity_poly.pdbx_seq_one_letter_code
_entity_poly.pdbx_strand_id
1 'polypeptide(L)' 'MSQERELSGAMKSRLEALQTRHAQICRRLDEAYKHPAFTDSEARRLKTEKLRLKDEMEELRQAS' A
#
# COMPACT_ATOMS: atom_id res chain seq x y z
N MET A 1 -30.26 7.58 2.61
CA MET A 1 -29.39 8.73 2.28
C MET A 1 -28.28 8.99 3.30
N SER A 2 -28.40 8.64 4.59
CA SER A 2 -27.32 8.87 5.57
C SER A 2 -26.22 7.80 5.60
N GLN A 3 -26.56 6.54 5.27
CA GLN A 3 -25.65 5.39 5.39
C GLN A 3 -24.55 5.34 4.30
N GLU A 4 -24.84 5.81 3.08
CA GLU A 4 -23.88 5.84 1.96
C GLU A 4 -22.72 6.84 2.19
N ARG A 5 -22.97 7.93 2.91
CA ARG A 5 -21.94 8.93 3.24
C ARG A 5 -20.90 8.40 4.23
N GLU A 6 -21.31 7.59 5.19
CA GLU A 6 -20.41 7.01 6.19
C GLU A 6 -19.53 5.90 5.60
N LEU A 7 -20.11 5.04 4.74
CA LEU A 7 -19.37 4.00 4.00
C LEU A 7 -18.29 4.59 3.08
N SER A 8 -18.61 5.69 2.37
CA SER A 8 -17.65 6.38 1.52
C SER A 8 -16.49 7.00 2.32
N GLY A 9 -16.75 7.52 3.52
CA GLY A 9 -15.72 8.03 4.42
C GLY A 9 -14.79 6.93 4.95
N ALA A 10 -15.35 5.81 5.39
CA ALA A 10 -14.58 4.67 5.90
C ALA A 10 -13.66 4.06 4.83
N MET A 11 -14.14 3.95 3.59
CA MET A 11 -13.32 3.47 2.46
C MET A 11 -12.18 4.43 2.13
N LYS A 12 -12.42 5.76 2.15
CA LYS A 12 -11.36 6.77 1.96
C LYS A 12 -10.29 6.68 3.03
N SER A 13 -10.67 6.56 4.31
CA SER A 13 -9.72 6.39 5.40
C SER A 13 -8.89 5.10 5.26
N ARG A 14 -9.53 4.00 4.83
CA ARG A 14 -8.82 2.74 4.57
C ARG A 14 -7.83 2.87 3.40
N LEU A 15 -8.23 3.54 2.32
CA LEU A 15 -7.36 3.81 1.17
C LEU A 15 -6.15 4.68 1.56
N GLU A 16 -6.36 5.71 2.37
CA GLU A 16 -5.29 6.60 2.84
C GLU A 16 -4.27 5.86 3.73
N ALA A 17 -4.76 4.96 4.60
CA ALA A 17 -3.90 4.09 5.41
C ALA A 17 -3.06 3.14 4.54
N LEU A 18 -3.67 2.53 3.51
CA LEU A 18 -2.97 1.67 2.55
C LEU A 18 -1.93 2.44 1.74
N GLN A 19 -2.24 3.65 1.28
CA GLN A 19 -1.30 4.52 0.57
C GLN A 19 -0.11 4.90 1.46
N THR A 20 -0.37 5.21 2.74
CA THR A 20 0.69 5.53 3.70
C THR A 20 1.65 4.35 3.89
N ARG A 21 1.12 3.13 4.06
CA ARG A 21 1.94 1.91 4.13
C ARG A 21 2.72 1.67 2.84
N HIS A 22 2.09 1.84 1.69
CA HIS A 22 2.74 1.68 0.39
C HIS A 22 3.89 2.68 0.20
N ALA A 23 3.71 3.93 0.61
CA ALA A 23 4.76 4.96 0.58
C ALA A 23 5.95 4.60 1.47
N GLN A 24 5.70 4.08 2.69
CA GLN A 24 6.76 3.60 3.57
C GLN A 24 7.55 2.42 2.96
N ILE A 25 6.87 1.45 2.35
CA ILE A 25 7.53 0.32 1.68
C ILE A 25 8.34 0.78 0.47
N CYS A 26 7.84 1.73 -0.32
CA CYS A 26 8.60 2.32 -1.42
C CYS A 26 9.86 3.02 -0.93
N ARG A 27 9.78 3.75 0.18
CA ARG A 27 10.95 4.42 0.78
C ARG A 27 11.97 3.42 1.29
N ARG A 28 11.53 2.39 2.01
CA ARG A 28 12.40 1.28 2.46
C ARG A 28 13.06 0.56 1.29
N LEU A 29 12.34 0.36 0.18
CA LEU A 29 12.90 -0.20 -1.06
C LEU A 29 13.95 0.72 -1.68
N ASP A 30 13.70 2.03 -1.73
CA ASP A 30 14.65 3.00 -2.28
C ASP A 30 15.95 3.07 -1.45
N GLU A 31 15.82 3.11 -0.12
CA GLU A 31 16.96 3.04 0.81
C GLU A 31 17.71 1.71 0.66
N ALA A 32 16.98 0.61 0.57
CA ALA A 32 17.52 -0.71 0.28
C ALA A 32 18.31 -0.77 -1.03
N TYR A 33 17.80 -0.19 -2.12
CA TYR A 33 18.49 -0.13 -3.40
C TYR A 33 19.78 0.70 -3.35
N LYS A 34 19.84 1.68 -2.45
CA LYS A 34 21.03 2.50 -2.20
C LYS A 34 22.08 1.79 -1.34
N HIS A 35 21.69 0.77 -0.57
CA HIS A 35 22.60 0.03 0.30
C HIS A 35 22.92 -1.35 -0.29
N PRO A 36 24.18 -1.63 -0.69
CA PRO A 36 24.58 -2.92 -1.25
C PRO A 36 24.49 -4.10 -0.25
N ALA A 37 24.25 -3.82 1.03
CA ALA A 37 23.99 -4.82 2.06
C ALA A 37 22.54 -5.34 2.05
N PHE A 38 21.68 -4.81 1.19
CA PHE A 38 20.29 -5.24 1.10
C PHE A 38 20.16 -6.54 0.32
N THR A 39 19.73 -7.59 1.02
CA THR A 39 19.58 -8.93 0.46
C THR A 39 18.44 -8.99 -0.55
N ASP A 40 18.67 -9.65 -1.70
CA ASP A 40 17.64 -9.85 -2.74
C ASP A 40 16.33 -10.44 -2.18
N SER A 41 16.42 -11.31 -1.16
CA SER A 41 15.28 -11.88 -0.43
C SER A 41 14.38 -10.82 0.23
N GLU A 42 14.98 -9.79 0.84
CA GLU A 42 14.24 -8.69 1.47
C GLU A 42 13.65 -7.77 0.39
N ALA A 43 14.36 -7.55 -0.70
CA ALA A 43 13.83 -6.82 -1.87
C ALA A 43 12.61 -7.51 -2.45
N ARG A 44 12.68 -8.84 -2.57
CA ARG A 44 11.58 -9.67 -3.06
C ARG A 44 10.38 -9.62 -2.12
N ARG A 45 10.60 -9.66 -0.80
CA ARG A 45 9.53 -9.49 0.20
C ARG A 45 8.86 -8.13 0.10
N LEU A 46 9.63 -7.04 0.12
CA LEU A 46 9.08 -5.69 0.04
C LEU A 46 8.34 -5.44 -1.29
N LYS A 47 8.85 -5.96 -2.41
CA LYS A 47 8.14 -5.90 -3.70
C LYS A 47 6.83 -6.66 -3.70
N THR A 48 6.80 -7.84 -3.08
CA THR A 48 5.57 -8.65 -2.96
C THR A 48 4.54 -7.94 -2.08
N GLU A 49 4.97 -7.35 -0.98
CA GLU A 49 4.11 -6.58 -0.08
C GLU A 49 3.60 -5.30 -0.76
N LYS A 50 4.47 -4.61 -1.50
CA LYS A 50 4.08 -3.49 -2.36
C LYS A 50 3.00 -3.88 -3.37
N LEU A 51 3.16 -5.03 -4.03
CA LEU A 51 2.20 -5.53 -5.01
C LEU A 51 0.84 -5.83 -4.34
N ARG A 52 0.84 -6.51 -3.19
CA ARG A 52 -0.37 -6.79 -2.40
C ARG A 52 -1.11 -5.53 -1.97
N LEU A 53 -0.39 -4.52 -1.47
CA LEU A 53 -1.01 -3.25 -1.11
C LEU A 53 -1.62 -2.56 -2.34
N LYS A 54 -0.96 -2.66 -3.49
CA LYS A 54 -1.48 -2.10 -4.74
C LYS A 54 -2.77 -2.80 -5.17
N ASP A 55 -2.80 -4.12 -5.04
CA ASP A 55 -3.97 -4.96 -5.34
C ASP A 55 -5.13 -4.62 -4.41
N GLU A 56 -4.91 -4.55 -3.09
CA GLU A 56 -5.95 -4.19 -2.13
C GLU A 56 -6.50 -2.76 -2.35
N MET A 57 -5.65 -1.81 -2.78
CA MET A 57 -6.09 -0.47 -3.17
C MET A 57 -6.91 -0.48 -4.48
N GLU A 58 -6.55 -1.32 -5.45
CA GLU A 58 -7.28 -1.48 -6.70
C GLU A 58 -8.66 -2.09 -6.43
N GLU A 59 -8.74 -3.15 -5.61
CA GLU A 59 -10.00 -3.76 -5.20
C GLU A 59 -10.91 -2.76 -4.47
N LEU A 60 -10.36 -1.98 -3.54
CA LEU A 60 -11.12 -0.94 -2.84
C LEU A 60 -11.63 0.17 -3.77
N ARG A 61 -10.88 0.49 -4.84
CA ARG A 61 -11.31 1.46 -5.86
C ARG A 61 -12.38 0.90 -6.78
N GLN A 62 -12.30 -0.37 -7.15
CA GLN A 62 -13.28 -1.03 -8.01
C GLN A 62 -14.59 -1.37 -7.27
N ALA A 63 -14.52 -1.55 -5.94
CA ALA A 63 -15.68 -1.78 -5.10
C ALA A 63 -16.48 -0.51 -4.75
N SER A 64 -16.05 0.68 -5.21
CA SER A 64 -16.73 1.97 -5.02
C SER A 64 -17.50 2.43 -6.26
#